data_AF-Q1D424-F1
#
_entry.id   AF-Q1D424-F1
#
_cell.length_a   1.000
_cell.length_b   1.000
_cell.length_c   1.000
_cell.angle_alpha   90.00
_cell.angle_beta   90.00
_cell.angle_gamma   90.00
#
_symmetry.space_group_name_H-M   'P 1'
#
loop_
_entity.id
_entity.type
_entity.pdbx_description
1 polymer ?
#
loop_
_entity_poly.entity_id
_entity_poly.type
_entity_poly.pdbx_seq_one_letter_code
_entity_poly.pdbx_strand_id
1 'polypeptide(L)'
;MAGASYGKASTKHPGSRERQRLSRTPSTMSTLTCPICQKPVPPRGENAAFPFCSKRCRAVDLGRWLGEEYRVPDRQADEQEDELPADSHPARQHGDA
;
A
#
# COMPACT_ATOMS: atom_id res chain seq x y z
N MET A 1 -30.31 13.39 -59.29
CA MET A 1 -29.54 12.18 -58.98
C MET A 1 -28.42 12.58 -58.03
N ALA A 2 -28.62 12.40 -56.73
CA ALA A 2 -27.74 12.94 -55.69
C ALA A 2 -26.60 11.94 -55.39
N GLY A 3 -25.36 12.44 -55.42
CA GLY A 3 -24.18 11.68 -55.05
C GLY A 3 -24.00 11.57 -53.55
N ALA A 4 -23.32 10.50 -53.12
CA ALA A 4 -22.73 10.39 -51.79
C ALA A 4 -21.42 9.62 -51.90
N SER A 5 -20.30 10.34 -51.90
CA SER A 5 -18.97 9.79 -51.71
C SER A 5 -18.75 9.62 -50.20
N TYR A 6 -18.54 8.38 -49.76
CA TYR A 6 -18.28 8.09 -48.35
C TYR A 6 -16.84 8.48 -47.99
N GLY A 7 -16.69 9.37 -47.01
CA GLY A 7 -15.41 9.81 -46.46
C GLY A 7 -14.74 8.73 -45.61
N LYS A 8 -13.42 8.54 -45.81
CA LYS A 8 -12.55 7.70 -45.00
C LYS A 8 -12.39 8.32 -43.60
N ALA A 9 -12.85 7.64 -42.55
CA ALA A 9 -12.54 8.04 -41.18
C ALA A 9 -11.15 7.49 -40.78
N SER A 10 -10.15 8.37 -40.77
CA SER A 10 -8.85 8.11 -40.14
C SER A 10 -9.04 7.88 -38.64
N THR A 11 -8.59 6.72 -38.18
CA THR A 11 -8.48 6.37 -36.76
C THR A 11 -7.57 7.37 -36.04
N LYS A 12 -8.15 8.25 -35.22
CA LYS A 12 -7.38 9.06 -34.27
C LYS A 12 -6.94 8.14 -33.12
N HIS A 13 -5.66 7.80 -33.06
CA HIS A 13 -5.04 7.22 -31.86
C HIS A 13 -5.06 8.29 -30.75
N PRO A 14 -5.74 8.08 -29.61
CA PRO A 14 -5.55 8.95 -28.47
C PRO A 14 -4.13 8.75 -27.93
N GLY A 15 -3.44 9.88 -27.74
CA GLY A 15 -2.02 10.02 -27.45
C GLY A 15 -1.42 8.99 -26.50
N SER A 16 -0.21 8.57 -26.86
CA SER A 16 0.77 7.98 -25.95
C SER A 16 0.82 8.77 -24.65
N ARG A 17 0.31 8.20 -23.55
CA ARG A 17 0.55 8.75 -22.21
C ARG A 17 2.05 8.69 -21.93
N GLU A 18 2.71 9.81 -22.15
CA GLU A 18 4.04 10.17 -21.68
C GLU A 18 4.24 9.59 -20.27
N ARG A 19 5.19 8.66 -20.12
CA ARG A 19 5.55 8.11 -18.81
C ARG A 19 6.21 9.23 -18.03
N GLN A 20 5.41 9.99 -17.27
CA GLN A 20 5.92 11.01 -16.36
C GLN A 20 6.85 10.35 -15.35
N ARG A 21 8.16 10.51 -15.60
CA ARG A 21 9.22 10.04 -14.74
C ARG A 21 9.18 10.92 -13.48
N LEU A 22 8.55 10.42 -12.41
CA LEU A 22 8.53 11.12 -11.13
C LEU A 22 9.98 11.45 -10.71
N SER A 23 10.25 12.73 -10.57
CA SER A 23 11.53 13.26 -10.11
C SER A 23 11.76 12.84 -8.66
N ARG A 24 12.76 11.99 -8.43
CA ARG A 24 13.25 11.67 -7.08
C ARG A 24 14.03 12.89 -6.57
N THR A 25 13.36 13.76 -5.82
CA THR A 25 14.04 14.74 -4.97
C THR A 25 14.79 14.00 -3.85
N PRO A 26 16.03 14.40 -3.51
CA PRO A 26 16.75 13.78 -2.41
C PRO A 26 16.11 14.19 -1.07
N SER A 27 15.47 13.24 -0.38
CA SER A 27 15.03 13.44 1.00
C SER A 27 16.23 13.70 1.90
N THR A 28 16.22 14.84 2.58
CA THR A 28 17.14 15.17 3.68
C THR A 28 17.12 14.04 4.71
N MET A 29 18.30 13.64 5.21
CA MET A 29 18.45 12.56 6.20
C MET A 29 17.69 12.92 7.47
N SER A 30 16.45 12.45 7.56
CA SER A 30 15.56 12.70 8.67
C SER A 30 16.07 11.90 9.88
N THR A 31 16.38 12.58 10.98
CA THR A 31 16.68 11.91 12.25
C THR A 31 15.48 11.09 12.67
N LEU A 32 15.71 9.80 12.95
CA LEU A 32 14.63 8.88 13.33
C LEU A 32 14.09 9.24 14.72
N THR A 33 12.76 9.30 14.84
CA THR A 33 12.05 9.56 16.09
C THR A 33 11.41 8.28 16.61
N CYS A 34 11.33 8.14 17.94
CA CYS A 34 10.75 6.96 18.56
C CYS A 34 9.22 6.97 18.36
N PRO A 35 8.60 5.90 17.84
CA PRO A 35 7.15 5.88 17.57
C PRO A 35 6.29 5.91 18.85
N ILE A 36 6.88 5.66 20.03
CA ILE A 36 6.16 5.60 21.30
C ILE A 36 6.15 6.92 22.06
N CYS A 37 7.26 7.68 22.01
CA CYS A 37 7.41 8.91 22.80
C CYS A 37 8.01 10.09 22.03
N GLN A 38 8.24 9.92 20.72
CA GLN A 38 8.73 10.95 19.78
C GLN A 38 10.14 11.50 20.06
N LYS A 39 10.85 10.99 21.08
CA LYS A 39 12.25 11.34 21.35
C LYS A 39 13.19 10.84 20.25
N PRO A 40 14.34 11.51 20.03
CA PRO A 40 15.36 11.04 19.08
C PRO A 40 15.81 9.60 19.37
N VAL A 41 15.96 8.79 18.32
CA VAL A 41 16.45 7.41 18.41
C VAL A 41 17.97 7.41 18.24
N PRO A 42 18.75 6.87 19.19
CA PRO A 42 20.19 6.74 19.02
C PRO A 42 20.53 5.79 17.85
N PRO A 43 21.73 5.91 17.26
CA PRO A 43 22.13 5.09 16.11
C PRO A 43 21.98 3.58 16.37
N ARG A 44 21.60 2.82 15.33
CA ARG A 44 21.36 1.37 15.43
C ARG A 44 22.53 0.60 16.06
N GLY A 45 23.77 0.99 15.78
CA GLY A 45 24.96 0.32 16.30
C GLY A 45 25.15 0.45 17.82
N GLU A 46 24.62 1.52 18.42
CA GLU A 46 24.77 1.84 19.84
C GLU A 46 23.50 1.55 20.64
N ASN A 47 22.38 1.28 19.95
CA ASN A 47 21.07 1.15 20.53
C ASN A 47 20.45 -0.22 20.27
N ALA A 48 20.62 -1.13 21.22
CA ALA A 48 19.96 -2.43 21.20
C ALA A 48 18.42 -2.33 21.24
N ALA A 49 17.85 -1.16 21.59
CA ALA A 49 16.42 -0.89 21.60
C ALA A 49 15.87 -0.36 20.24
N PHE A 50 16.71 -0.13 19.23
CA PHE A 50 16.30 0.35 17.91
C PHE A 50 15.12 -0.48 17.34
N PRO A 51 14.07 0.13 16.74
CA PRO A 51 13.90 1.56 16.40
C PRO A 51 13.33 2.44 17.53
N PHE A 52 13.35 1.98 18.78
CA PHE A 52 12.88 2.74 19.93
C PHE A 52 14.02 3.47 20.65
N CYS A 53 13.72 4.53 21.41
CA CYS A 53 14.73 5.25 22.18
C CYS A 53 15.22 4.48 23.43
N SER A 54 14.48 3.46 23.88
CA SER A 54 14.81 2.71 25.11
C SER A 54 14.07 1.36 25.20
N LYS A 55 14.57 0.47 26.08
CA LYS A 55 13.89 -0.80 26.43
C LYS A 55 12.46 -0.59 26.94
N ARG A 56 12.21 0.50 27.69
CA ARG A 56 10.87 0.87 28.16
C ARG A 56 9.90 1.07 27.01
N CYS A 57 10.29 1.84 25.99
CA CYS A 57 9.42 2.10 24.84
C CYS A 57 9.15 0.83 24.02
N ARG A 58 10.14 -0.07 23.88
CA ARG A 58 9.92 -1.39 23.27
C ARG A 58 8.88 -2.22 24.03
N ALA A 59 8.96 -2.24 25.36
CA ALA A 59 8.00 -2.98 26.19
C ALA A 59 6.58 -2.38 26.12
N VAL A 60 6.47 -1.04 26.07
CA VAL A 60 5.18 -0.37 25.88
C VAL A 60 4.57 -0.74 24.53
N ASP A 61 5.35 -0.68 23.45
CA ASP A 61 4.88 -1.09 22.12
C ASP A 61 4.35 -2.52 22.14
N LEU A 62 5.12 -3.45 22.70
CA LEU A 62 4.69 -4.85 22.87
C LEU A 62 3.39 -4.96 23.67
N GLY A 63 3.23 -4.16 24.73
CA GLY A 63 1.99 -4.09 25.50
C GLY A 63 0.79 -3.66 24.66
N ARG A 64 0.96 -2.68 23.77
CA ARG A 64 -0.10 -2.25 22.84
C ARG A 64 -0.47 -3.31 21.83
N TRP A 65 0.52 -4.06 21.33
CA TRP A 65 0.27 -5.21 20.45
C TRP A 65 -0.53 -6.30 21.16
N LEU A 66 -0.08 -6.70 22.35
CA LEU A 66 -0.76 -7.74 23.14
C LEU A 66 -2.13 -7.29 23.64
N GLY A 67 -2.32 -5.99 23.86
CA GLY A 67 -3.60 -5.39 24.22
C GLY A 67 -4.50 -5.07 23.03
N GLU A 68 -4.14 -5.48 21.81
CA GLU A 68 -4.89 -5.24 20.57
C GLU A 68 -5.25 -3.75 20.33
N GLU A 69 -4.37 -2.84 20.74
CA GLU A 69 -4.59 -1.40 20.63
C GLU A 69 -4.38 -0.90 19.19
N TYR A 70 -3.56 -1.62 18.40
CA TYR A 70 -3.35 -1.35 16.99
C TYR A 70 -4.50 -1.92 16.14
N ARG A 71 -5.21 -1.05 15.42
CA ARG A 71 -6.31 -1.41 14.51
C ARG A 71 -6.02 -0.85 13.12
N VAL A 72 -6.35 -1.63 12.10
CA VAL A 72 -6.35 -1.19 10.70
C VAL A 72 -7.78 -0.78 10.37
N PRO A 73 -8.03 0.47 9.94
CA PRO A 73 -9.36 0.86 9.53
C PRO A 73 -9.77 0.05 8.29
N ASP A 74 -11.01 -0.43 8.29
CA ASP A 74 -11.59 -1.01 7.07
C ASP A 74 -11.84 0.12 6.07
N ARG A 75 -11.50 -0.13 4.80
CA ARG A 75 -11.76 0.80 3.70
C ARG A 75 -13.22 0.77 3.23
N GLN A 76 -14.03 -0.16 3.74
CA GLN A 76 -15.43 -0.35 3.33
C GLN A 76 -16.45 0.00 4.42
N ALA A 77 -16.06 0.64 5.52
CA ALA A 77 -16.99 0.96 6.61
C ALA A 77 -18.11 1.96 6.21
N ASP A 78 -18.03 2.57 5.02
CA ASP A 78 -19.06 3.45 4.46
C ASP A 78 -19.85 2.86 3.27
N GLU A 79 -19.47 1.72 2.70
CA GLU A 79 -20.11 1.21 1.48
C GLU A 79 -20.19 -0.33 1.42
N GLN A 80 -21.40 -0.84 1.69
CA GLN A 80 -22.02 -2.07 1.19
C GLN A 80 -21.64 -3.42 1.85
N GLU A 81 -22.60 -3.91 2.63
CA GLU A 81 -22.83 -5.31 2.95
C GLU A 81 -23.35 -6.01 1.67
N ASP A 82 -22.46 -6.33 0.72
CA ASP A 82 -22.83 -7.04 -0.52
C ASP A 82 -22.06 -8.37 -0.62
N GLU A 83 -22.80 -9.44 -0.30
CA GLU A 83 -22.72 -10.81 -0.83
C GLU A 83 -21.32 -11.33 -1.21
N LEU A 84 -20.70 -12.10 -0.29
CA LEU A 84 -19.55 -12.95 -0.61
C LEU A 84 -20.01 -14.04 -1.61
N PRO A 85 -19.50 -14.10 -2.85
CA PRO A 85 -19.88 -15.17 -3.76
C PRO A 85 -19.38 -16.50 -3.21
N ALA A 86 -20.31 -17.44 -3.08
CA ALA A 86 -20.03 -18.80 -2.66
C ALA A 86 -18.99 -19.43 -3.60
N ASP A 87 -17.88 -19.83 -2.99
CA ASP A 87 -17.03 -20.95 -3.42
C ASP A 87 -16.64 -20.96 -4.90
N SER A 88 -15.55 -20.25 -5.23
CA SER A 88 -14.74 -20.59 -6.39
C SER A 88 -13.33 -20.99 -5.95
N HIS A 89 -13.22 -22.06 -5.16
CA HIS A 89 -11.99 -22.84 -5.16
C HIS A 89 -11.85 -23.50 -6.55
N PRO A 90 -10.83 -23.16 -7.38
CA PRO A 90 -10.56 -23.97 -8.55
C PRO A 90 -10.15 -25.36 -8.07
N ALA A 91 -10.96 -26.36 -8.41
CA ALA A 91 -10.69 -27.76 -8.11
C ALA A 91 -9.24 -28.07 -8.49
N ARG A 92 -8.42 -28.38 -7.49
CA ARG A 92 -7.08 -28.91 -7.72
C ARG A 92 -7.29 -30.27 -8.39
N GLN A 93 -7.02 -30.34 -9.69
CA GLN A 93 -7.01 -31.62 -10.41
C GLN A 93 -5.87 -32.45 -9.82
N HIS A 94 -6.23 -33.41 -8.97
CA HIS A 94 -5.35 -34.51 -8.63
C HIS A 94 -5.09 -35.27 -9.93
N GLY A 95 -3.85 -35.23 -10.42
CA GLY A 95 -3.42 -36.05 -11.55
C GLY A 95 -3.41 -37.50 -11.15
N ASP A 96 -4.21 -38.32 -11.85
CA ASP A 96 -4.11 -39.77 -11.83
C ASP A 96 -2.90 -40.23 -12.66
N ALA A 97 -2.11 -41.12 -12.03
CA ALA A 97 -1.15 -42.12 -12.53
C ALA A 97 -0.33 -41.84 -13.81
#